data_AF-A0A059WJR7-F1
#
_entry.id   AF-A0A059WJR7-F1
#
_cell.length_a   1.000
_cell.length_b   1.000
_cell.length_c   1.000
_cell.angle_alpha   90.00
_cell.angle_beta   90.00
_cell.angle_gamma   90.00
#
_symmetry.space_group_name_H-M   'P 1'
#
loop_
_entity.id
_entity.type
_entity.pdbx_description
1 polymer ?
#
loop_
_entity_poly.entity_id
_entity_poly.type
_entity_poly.pdbx_seq_one_letter_code
_entity_poly.pdbx_strand_id
1 'polypeptide(L)'
;MPISKTLITAAVGATASAAVLALAAPASAAPTPAVPAAVVDAGQPATESDENPPVLRSAAGSTAIGAFTYSAGGLTIKVPAGCFLTHAVSGKGLKINSQRAGVDCVGPMALAAKFCNTRIEFHYADTNNKTYRIDKGPLNGSCKTGTVPMLSKGAKTVKAGKTCAQLWINGQRKAVQCHYITK
;
A
#
# COMPACT_ATOMS: atom_id res chain seq x y z
N MET A 1 41.26 -3.32 -44.02
CA MET A 1 41.76 -4.72 -44.05
C MET A 1 43.12 -4.71 -43.36
N PRO A 2 43.49 -5.63 -42.44
CA PRO A 2 42.98 -6.99 -42.16
C PRO A 2 42.01 -7.05 -40.95
N ILE A 3 40.91 -7.79 -40.97
CA ILE A 3 40.69 -9.25 -40.79
C ILE A 3 40.99 -9.75 -39.35
N SER A 4 39.91 -9.76 -38.56
CA SER A 4 39.35 -10.88 -37.77
C SER A 4 40.21 -11.61 -36.74
N LYS A 5 39.70 -11.69 -35.50
CA LYS A 5 39.45 -12.97 -34.82
C LYS A 5 38.44 -12.81 -33.69
N THR A 6 37.21 -13.22 -34.00
CA THR A 6 36.12 -13.51 -33.07
C THR A 6 36.51 -14.70 -32.19
N LEU A 7 36.45 -14.55 -30.87
CA LEU A 7 36.49 -15.65 -29.92
C LEU A 7 35.06 -15.95 -29.47
N ILE A 8 34.52 -17.03 -30.04
CA ILE A 8 33.29 -17.68 -29.62
C ILE A 8 33.69 -18.66 -28.52
N THR A 9 33.28 -18.42 -27.28
CA THR A 9 33.36 -19.42 -26.21
C THR A 9 31.98 -20.03 -26.03
N ALA A 10 31.85 -21.27 -26.51
CA ALA A 10 30.75 -22.17 -26.18
C ALA A 10 31.22 -23.16 -25.10
N ALA A 11 30.47 -23.30 -24.02
CA ALA A 11 30.52 -24.44 -23.10
C ALA A 11 29.09 -24.61 -22.56
N VAL A 12 28.30 -25.51 -23.15
CA VAL A 12 28.10 -26.93 -22.77
C VAL A 12 27.30 -27.04 -21.48
N GLY A 13 26.20 -27.78 -21.59
CA GLY A 13 25.11 -27.82 -20.62
C GLY A 13 25.44 -28.55 -19.32
N ALA A 14 24.61 -28.27 -18.33
CA ALA A 14 24.31 -29.20 -17.25
C ALA A 14 22.80 -29.26 -17.11
N THR A 15 22.29 -30.47 -17.32
CA THR A 15 20.91 -30.90 -17.27
C THR A 15 20.36 -30.93 -15.85
N ALA A 16 19.08 -30.53 -15.75
CA ALA A 16 18.03 -30.98 -14.83
C ALA A 16 18.38 -31.45 -13.41
N SER A 17 17.81 -30.74 -12.44
CA SER A 17 17.22 -31.37 -11.25
C SER A 17 15.99 -30.58 -10.84
N ALA A 18 14.82 -31.06 -11.29
CA ALA A 18 13.54 -30.64 -10.75
C ALA A 18 13.34 -31.33 -9.40
N ALA A 19 13.61 -30.61 -8.31
CA ALA A 19 13.23 -31.06 -6.98
C ALA A 19 11.73 -30.79 -6.79
N VAL A 20 10.94 -31.84 -6.95
CA VAL A 20 9.53 -31.90 -6.53
C VAL A 20 9.52 -31.94 -4.99
N LEU A 21 9.33 -30.78 -4.35
CA LEU A 21 9.00 -30.75 -2.92
C LEU A 21 7.51 -31.02 -2.76
N ALA A 22 7.23 -32.13 -2.08
CA ALA A 22 5.92 -32.63 -1.76
C ALA A 22 5.06 -31.61 -1.01
N LEU A 23 3.77 -31.61 -1.33
CA LEU A 23 2.72 -30.90 -0.61
C LEU A 23 2.66 -31.40 0.84
N ALA A 24 2.90 -30.50 1.80
CA ALA A 24 2.43 -30.69 3.17
C ALA A 24 0.98 -30.22 3.25
N ALA A 25 0.07 -31.15 3.54
CA ALA A 25 -1.32 -30.86 3.85
C ALA A 25 -1.42 -30.02 5.15
N PRO A 26 -2.43 -29.14 5.28
CA PRO A 26 -2.69 -28.46 6.53
C PRO A 26 -3.16 -29.46 7.59
N ALA A 27 -2.44 -29.50 8.72
CA ALA A 27 -2.92 -30.17 9.92
C ALA A 27 -4.21 -29.48 10.39
N SER A 28 -5.28 -30.27 10.49
CA SER A 28 -6.55 -29.88 11.08
C SER A 28 -6.34 -29.55 12.56
N ALA A 29 -6.53 -28.30 12.95
CA ALA A 29 -6.63 -27.92 14.35
C ALA A 29 -8.05 -28.23 14.84
N ALA A 30 -8.16 -29.17 15.77
CA ALA A 30 -9.39 -29.47 16.50
C ALA A 30 -9.81 -28.25 17.37
N PRO A 31 -11.12 -28.07 17.62
CA PRO A 31 -11.64 -26.95 18.39
C PRO A 31 -11.33 -27.12 19.89
N THR A 32 -10.67 -26.13 20.49
CA THR A 32 -10.58 -25.99 21.95
C THR A 32 -11.87 -25.37 22.52
N PRO A 33 -12.29 -25.78 23.73
CA PRO A 33 -13.60 -25.46 24.29
C PRO A 33 -13.74 -23.99 24.72
N ALA A 34 -14.96 -23.48 24.57
CA ALA A 34 -15.40 -22.20 25.08
C ALA A 34 -15.36 -22.16 26.61
N VAL A 35 -14.82 -21.08 27.16
CA VAL A 35 -14.94 -20.70 28.58
C VAL A 35 -15.81 -19.43 28.64
N PRO A 36 -16.79 -19.34 29.56
CA PRO A 36 -17.93 -18.45 29.45
C PRO A 36 -17.62 -16.98 29.76
N ALA A 37 -18.54 -16.14 29.26
CA ALA A 37 -18.63 -14.70 29.43
C ALA A 37 -18.58 -14.25 30.90
N ALA A 38 -17.77 -13.23 31.16
CA ALA A 38 -17.97 -12.32 32.29
C ALA A 38 -18.49 -10.99 31.75
N VAL A 39 -19.67 -10.66 32.24
CA VAL A 39 -20.48 -9.48 32.02
C VAL A 39 -19.85 -8.22 32.64
N VAL A 40 -19.83 -7.12 31.89
CA VAL A 40 -19.90 -5.76 32.42
C VAL A 40 -20.91 -4.97 31.57
N ASP A 41 -22.13 -4.90 32.10
CA ASP A 41 -23.24 -3.99 31.78
C ASP A 41 -23.10 -2.79 32.75
N ALA A 42 -23.43 -1.52 32.50
CA ALA A 42 -24.27 -0.84 31.52
C ALA A 42 -23.81 0.63 31.42
N GLY A 43 -24.24 1.34 30.36
CA GLY A 43 -24.63 2.74 30.53
C GLY A 43 -24.01 3.78 29.59
N GLN A 44 -24.40 3.77 28.31
CA GLN A 44 -25.26 4.87 27.84
C GLN A 44 -25.99 4.43 26.55
N PRO A 45 -27.33 4.53 26.50
CA PRO A 45 -28.08 4.13 25.32
C PRO A 45 -27.72 5.04 24.16
N ALA A 46 -27.29 4.43 23.06
CA ALA A 46 -27.34 5.08 21.78
C ALA A 46 -28.80 5.46 21.55
N THR A 47 -29.08 6.76 21.53
CA THR A 47 -30.27 7.25 20.85
C THR A 47 -30.09 6.83 19.39
N GLU A 48 -30.70 5.72 19.00
CA GLU A 48 -31.07 5.43 17.62
C GLU A 48 -31.99 6.57 17.18
N SER A 49 -31.38 7.64 16.69
CA SER A 49 -32.05 8.51 15.76
C SER A 49 -32.27 7.68 14.52
N ASP A 50 -33.54 7.38 14.26
CA ASP A 50 -34.13 6.71 13.11
C ASP A 50 -33.93 7.54 11.82
N GLU A 51 -32.67 7.92 11.57
CA GLU A 51 -32.23 8.57 10.36
C GLU A 51 -31.22 7.63 9.74
N ASN A 52 -31.68 6.83 8.78
CA ASN A 52 -30.83 6.02 7.92
C ASN A 52 -29.68 6.92 7.42
N PRO A 53 -28.46 6.83 8.00
CA PRO A 53 -27.44 7.83 7.75
C PRO A 53 -27.16 7.75 6.25
N PRO A 54 -27.09 8.89 5.54
CA PRO A 54 -26.91 8.87 4.10
C PRO A 54 -25.72 7.99 3.79
N VAL A 55 -25.95 6.87 3.08
CA VAL A 55 -24.92 5.84 2.83
C VAL A 55 -23.71 6.52 2.20
N LEU A 56 -22.68 6.77 3.00
CA LEU A 56 -21.41 7.31 2.55
C LEU A 56 -20.72 6.17 1.80
N ARG A 57 -20.58 6.33 0.48
CA ARG A 57 -19.77 5.41 -0.33
C ARG A 57 -18.29 5.75 -0.09
N SER A 58 -17.78 5.23 1.02
CA SER A 58 -16.38 5.37 1.42
C SER A 58 -15.63 4.07 1.16
N ALA A 59 -14.33 4.17 0.93
CA ALA A 59 -13.48 3.01 0.73
C ALA A 59 -12.14 3.21 1.44
N ALA A 60 -11.65 2.16 2.09
CA ALA A 60 -10.33 2.13 2.70
C ALA A 60 -9.66 0.81 2.34
N GLY A 61 -8.34 0.84 2.18
CA GLY A 61 -7.57 -0.37 1.96
C GLY A 61 -6.08 -0.08 2.06
N SER A 62 -5.32 -1.16 2.15
CA SER A 62 -3.88 -1.10 2.33
C SER A 62 -3.17 -2.01 1.33
N THR A 63 -1.98 -1.62 0.91
CA THR A 63 -1.13 -2.40 0.03
C THR A 63 0.22 -2.60 0.69
N ALA A 64 0.68 -3.85 0.77
CA ALA A 64 1.99 -4.17 1.33
C ALA A 64 3.10 -3.48 0.53
N ILE A 65 4.05 -2.90 1.26
CA ILE A 65 5.30 -2.39 0.73
C ILE A 65 6.31 -3.53 0.87
N GLY A 66 6.81 -4.03 -0.26
CA GLY A 66 7.84 -5.07 -0.27
C GLY A 66 9.12 -4.59 0.41
N ALA A 67 10.02 -5.52 0.76
CA ALA A 67 11.34 -5.15 1.25
C ALA A 67 12.17 -4.52 0.10
N PHE A 68 12.92 -3.46 0.38
CA PHE A 68 13.83 -2.85 -0.59
C PHE A 68 14.97 -2.10 0.08
N THR A 69 15.99 -1.80 -0.71
CA THR A 69 17.13 -0.97 -0.33
C THR A 69 17.26 0.23 -1.26
N TYR A 70 17.74 1.35 -0.75
CA TYR A 70 18.02 2.54 -1.57
C TYR A 70 19.08 3.43 -0.90
N SER A 71 19.73 4.29 -1.69
CA SER A 71 20.72 5.25 -1.18
C SER A 71 20.09 6.61 -0.94
N ALA A 72 20.33 7.21 0.22
CA ALA A 72 19.97 8.59 0.52
C ALA A 72 21.08 9.28 1.31
N GLY A 73 21.56 10.42 0.82
CA GLY A 73 22.65 11.16 1.47
C GLY A 73 23.95 10.35 1.63
N GLY A 74 24.25 9.46 0.67
CA GLY A 74 25.43 8.58 0.73
C GLY A 74 25.29 7.34 1.63
N LEU A 75 24.17 7.20 2.37
CA LEU A 75 23.90 6.04 3.22
C LEU A 75 23.00 5.03 2.52
N THR A 76 23.30 3.74 2.71
CA THR A 76 22.41 2.65 2.29
C THR A 76 21.32 2.44 3.33
N ILE A 77 20.07 2.61 2.92
CA ILE A 77 18.88 2.43 3.75
C ILE A 77 18.20 1.13 3.38
N LYS A 78 17.88 0.32 4.39
CA LYS A 78 17.11 -0.91 4.25
C LYS A 78 15.71 -0.71 4.82
N VAL A 79 14.70 -1.01 4.01
CA VAL A 79 13.29 -1.05 4.42
C VAL A 79 12.85 -2.51 4.38
N PRO A 80 12.60 -3.16 5.52
CA PRO A 80 12.08 -4.52 5.54
C PRO A 80 10.61 -4.56 5.12
N ALA A 81 10.10 -5.76 4.85
CA ALA A 81 8.67 -5.98 4.71
C ALA A 81 7.94 -5.71 6.05
N GLY A 82 6.63 -5.51 5.99
CA GLY A 82 5.80 -5.22 7.17
C GLY A 82 5.32 -3.76 7.26
N CYS A 83 5.58 -2.95 6.24
CA CYS A 83 4.96 -1.64 6.07
C CYS A 83 3.89 -1.67 4.99
N PHE A 84 2.87 -0.83 5.13
CA PHE A 84 1.70 -0.81 4.26
C PHE A 84 1.37 0.62 3.86
N LEU A 85 1.07 0.83 2.58
CA LEU A 85 0.44 2.07 2.10
C LEU A 85 -1.06 1.96 2.32
N THR A 86 -1.58 2.73 3.27
CA THR A 86 -3.02 2.82 3.54
C THR A 86 -3.60 4.01 2.78
N HIS A 87 -4.76 3.81 2.16
CA HIS A 87 -5.49 4.86 1.44
C HIS A 87 -6.97 4.76 1.74
N ALA A 88 -7.53 5.88 2.22
CA ALA A 88 -8.93 6.01 2.57
C ALA A 88 -9.56 7.20 1.81
N VAL A 89 -10.75 6.98 1.29
CA VAL A 89 -11.56 7.95 0.55
C VAL A 89 -12.94 7.97 1.17
N SER A 90 -13.46 9.15 1.48
CA SER A 90 -14.87 9.33 1.86
C SER A 90 -15.59 10.19 0.84
N GLY A 91 -16.85 9.88 0.56
CA GLY A 91 -17.62 10.59 -0.45
C GLY A 91 -18.90 9.89 -0.86
N LYS A 92 -19.50 10.38 -1.95
CA LYS A 92 -20.66 9.78 -2.59
C LYS A 92 -20.66 10.08 -4.09
N GLY A 93 -20.91 9.06 -4.91
CA GLY A 93 -20.89 9.17 -6.35
C GLY A 93 -19.56 9.75 -6.85
N LEU A 94 -19.62 10.84 -7.59
CA LEU A 94 -18.46 11.54 -8.13
C LEU A 94 -17.85 12.60 -7.20
N LYS A 95 -18.39 12.76 -5.98
CA LYS A 95 -17.89 13.71 -4.98
C LYS A 95 -17.07 12.99 -3.93
N ILE A 96 -15.79 13.33 -3.85
CA ILE A 96 -14.91 12.96 -2.74
C ILE A 96 -15.02 14.10 -1.70
N ASN A 97 -15.30 13.78 -0.45
CA ASN A 97 -15.33 14.72 0.67
C ASN A 97 -13.95 14.84 1.33
N SER A 98 -13.27 13.70 1.50
CA SER A 98 -11.90 13.68 1.98
C SER A 98 -11.16 12.47 1.41
N GLN A 99 -9.84 12.61 1.31
CA GLN A 99 -8.98 11.49 0.96
C GLN A 99 -7.68 11.59 1.76
N ARG A 100 -7.23 10.46 2.28
CA ARG A 100 -6.05 10.35 3.14
C ARG A 100 -5.21 9.15 2.72
N ALA A 101 -3.89 9.32 2.77
CA ALA A 101 -2.98 8.20 2.61
C ALA A 101 -1.73 8.37 3.46
N GLY A 102 -1.22 7.26 3.97
CA GLY A 102 -0.06 7.21 4.87
C GLY A 102 0.63 5.86 4.79
N VAL A 103 1.77 5.75 5.45
CA VAL A 103 2.48 4.49 5.62
C VAL A 103 2.47 4.10 7.09
N ASP A 104 1.95 2.91 7.34
CA ASP A 104 1.88 2.28 8.65
C ASP A 104 2.75 1.03 8.64
N CYS A 105 3.61 0.87 9.64
CA CYS A 105 4.50 -0.28 9.79
C CYS A 105 4.11 -1.12 11.01
N VAL A 106 4.09 -2.43 10.84
CA VAL A 106 3.69 -3.39 11.89
C VAL A 106 4.82 -4.39 12.13
N GLY A 107 5.15 -4.61 13.40
CA GLY A 107 6.23 -5.49 13.83
C GLY A 107 7.56 -4.78 14.07
N PRO A 108 8.44 -5.36 14.91
CA PRO A 108 9.61 -4.66 15.46
C PRO A 108 10.62 -4.23 14.37
N MET A 109 10.83 -5.06 13.34
CA MET A 109 11.73 -4.72 12.23
C MET A 109 11.17 -3.60 11.35
N ALA A 110 9.88 -3.63 11.05
CA ALA A 110 9.22 -2.63 10.21
C ALA A 110 9.12 -1.27 10.92
N LEU A 111 8.93 -1.26 12.24
CA LEU A 111 8.95 -0.04 13.04
C LEU A 111 10.33 0.64 13.05
N ALA A 112 11.41 -0.12 12.85
CA ALA A 112 12.76 0.42 12.68
C ALA A 112 13.07 0.92 11.25
N ALA A 113 12.17 0.73 10.28
CA ALA A 113 12.36 1.15 8.90
C ALA A 113 12.57 2.67 8.83
N LYS A 114 13.50 3.12 7.97
CA LYS A 114 13.69 4.55 7.69
C LYS A 114 13.22 4.89 6.29
N PHE A 115 12.45 5.96 6.19
CA PHE A 115 11.92 6.50 4.95
C PHE A 115 12.40 7.93 4.75
N CYS A 116 13.09 8.20 3.65
CA CYS A 116 13.66 9.51 3.31
C CYS A 116 13.25 9.90 1.90
N ASN A 117 13.27 11.20 1.58
CA ASN A 117 12.88 11.71 0.27
C ASN A 117 11.51 11.16 -0.17
N THR A 118 10.53 11.26 0.72
CA THR A 118 9.22 10.64 0.53
C THR A 118 8.21 11.62 -0.02
N ARG A 119 7.30 11.11 -0.86
CA ARG A 119 6.14 11.87 -1.33
C ARG A 119 4.97 10.93 -1.54
N ILE A 120 3.80 11.33 -1.05
CA ILE A 120 2.54 10.67 -1.39
C ILE A 120 1.87 11.50 -2.48
N GLU A 121 1.29 10.82 -3.47
CA GLU A 121 0.55 11.45 -4.55
C GLU A 121 -0.81 10.77 -4.71
N PHE A 122 -1.84 11.55 -5.02
CA PHE A 122 -3.14 11.01 -5.42
C PHE A 122 -3.33 11.16 -6.93
N HIS A 123 -3.48 10.03 -7.61
CA HIS A 123 -3.66 9.95 -9.06
C HIS A 123 -5.11 9.63 -9.36
N TYR A 124 -5.71 10.36 -10.30
CA TYR A 124 -7.08 10.13 -10.76
C TYR A 124 -7.04 9.72 -12.21
N ALA A 125 -7.61 8.56 -12.49
CA ALA A 125 -7.76 8.03 -13.84
C ALA A 125 -9.24 7.85 -14.17
N ASP A 126 -9.59 8.09 -15.42
CA ASP A 126 -10.94 7.82 -15.92
C ASP A 126 -11.19 6.30 -16.12
N THR A 127 -12.39 5.95 -16.60
CA THR A 127 -12.78 4.57 -16.90
C THR A 127 -11.93 3.90 -17.98
N ASN A 128 -11.21 4.67 -18.79
CA ASN A 128 -10.27 4.18 -19.80
C ASN A 128 -8.84 4.06 -19.25
N ASN A 129 -8.66 4.15 -17.93
CA ASN A 129 -7.38 4.15 -17.23
C ASN A 129 -6.44 5.32 -17.60
N LYS A 130 -6.95 6.39 -18.23
CA LYS A 130 -6.13 7.58 -18.52
C LYS A 130 -6.06 8.46 -17.29
N THR A 131 -4.87 8.60 -16.70
CA THR A 131 -4.63 9.57 -15.64
C THR A 131 -4.84 10.98 -16.17
N TYR A 132 -5.79 11.71 -15.58
CA TYR A 132 -6.13 13.07 -15.99
C TYR A 132 -5.75 14.11 -14.92
N ARG A 133 -5.43 13.67 -13.70
CA ARG A 133 -5.05 14.55 -12.60
C ARG A 133 -4.11 13.85 -11.64
N ILE A 134 -3.13 14.58 -11.12
CA ILE A 134 -2.24 14.15 -10.06
C ILE A 134 -2.19 15.27 -9.01
N ASP A 135 -2.66 14.97 -7.79
CA ASP A 135 -2.47 15.85 -6.65
C ASP A 135 -1.22 15.39 -5.88
N LYS A 136 -0.12 16.14 -6.04
CA LYS A 136 1.12 15.86 -5.32
C LYS A 136 1.05 16.36 -3.88
N GLY A 137 1.56 15.55 -2.95
CA GLY A 137 1.90 15.98 -1.60
C GLY A 137 3.26 16.70 -1.57
N PRO A 138 3.63 17.28 -0.42
CA PRO A 138 4.96 17.84 -0.23
C PRO A 138 6.02 16.74 -0.33
N LEU A 139 7.21 17.11 -0.80
CA LEU A 139 8.39 16.25 -0.71
C LEU A 139 8.97 16.37 0.70
N ASN A 140 8.98 15.27 1.45
CA ASN A 140 9.64 15.20 2.75
C ASN A 140 11.08 14.73 2.53
N GLY A 141 12.03 15.67 2.47
CA GLY A 141 13.45 15.37 2.29
C GLY A 141 14.11 14.72 3.51
N SER A 142 13.59 14.97 4.71
CA SER A 142 14.11 14.35 5.94
C SER A 142 13.71 12.89 6.06
N CYS A 143 14.54 12.12 6.76
CA CYS A 143 14.25 10.73 7.11
C CYS A 143 13.28 10.66 8.30
N LYS A 144 12.29 9.78 8.22
CA LYS A 144 11.38 9.42 9.31
C LYS A 144 11.43 7.93 9.58
N THR A 145 11.33 7.55 10.84
CA THR A 145 11.37 6.14 11.27
C THR A 145 9.94 5.60 11.41
N GLY A 146 9.69 4.40 10.89
CA GLY A 146 8.44 3.64 11.06
C GLY A 146 7.21 4.24 10.36
N THR A 147 7.32 5.37 9.68
CA THR A 147 6.17 6.03 9.04
C THR A 147 6.58 6.96 7.90
N VAL A 148 5.58 7.33 7.09
CA VAL A 148 5.62 8.45 6.16
C VAL A 148 4.47 9.40 6.55
N PRO A 149 4.71 10.72 6.67
CA PRO A 149 3.67 11.66 7.04
C PRO A 149 2.41 11.52 6.17
N MET A 150 1.26 11.41 6.83
CA MET A 150 -0.02 11.26 6.15
C MET A 150 -0.31 12.48 5.27
N LEU A 151 -0.69 12.24 4.02
CA LEU A 151 -1.24 13.27 3.14
C LEU A 151 -2.76 13.24 3.24
N SER A 152 -3.36 14.42 3.51
CA SER A 152 -4.80 14.61 3.44
C SER A 152 -5.16 15.63 2.36
N LYS A 153 -6.25 15.40 1.63
CA LYS A 153 -6.85 16.36 0.70
C LYS A 153 -8.35 16.47 0.96
N GLY A 154 -8.86 17.69 0.87
CA GLY A 154 -10.27 18.01 1.07
C GLY A 154 -11.14 17.71 -0.15
N ALA A 155 -12.37 18.20 -0.08
CA ALA A 155 -13.45 17.88 -1.00
C ALA A 155 -13.15 18.25 -2.45
N LYS A 156 -13.65 17.44 -3.38
CA LYS A 156 -13.57 17.65 -4.83
C LYS A 156 -14.56 16.79 -5.59
N THR A 157 -14.94 17.26 -6.77
CA THR A 157 -15.64 16.45 -7.77
C THR A 157 -14.63 15.84 -8.74
N VAL A 158 -14.81 14.56 -9.07
CA VAL A 158 -13.93 13.79 -9.97
C VAL A 158 -14.73 13.14 -11.10
N LYS A 159 -14.04 12.54 -12.07
CA LYS A 159 -14.68 11.69 -13.09
C LYS A 159 -14.87 10.28 -12.55
N ALA A 160 -15.80 9.53 -13.15
CA ALA A 160 -15.87 8.09 -12.92
C ALA A 160 -14.56 7.43 -13.36
N GLY A 161 -14.12 6.40 -12.63
CA GLY A 161 -12.84 5.75 -12.87
C GLY A 161 -12.24 5.29 -11.55
N LYS A 162 -11.01 5.71 -11.25
CA LYS A 162 -10.32 5.36 -10.00
C LYS A 162 -9.48 6.49 -9.44
N THR A 163 -9.35 6.50 -8.13
CA THR A 163 -8.39 7.30 -7.37
C THR A 163 -7.36 6.37 -6.74
N CYS A 164 -6.08 6.68 -6.88
CA CYS A 164 -5.00 5.86 -6.36
C CYS A 164 -4.03 6.71 -5.53
N ALA A 165 -3.70 6.25 -4.33
CA ALA A 165 -2.54 6.74 -3.60
C ALA A 165 -1.29 6.05 -4.13
N GLN A 166 -0.23 6.82 -4.37
CA GLN A 166 1.08 6.31 -4.75
C GLN A 166 2.12 6.79 -3.74
N LEU A 167 2.92 5.86 -3.23
CA LEU A 167 4.07 6.15 -2.38
C LEU A 167 5.32 6.24 -3.25
N TRP A 168 5.99 7.39 -3.17
CA TRP A 168 7.29 7.63 -3.79
C TRP A 168 8.36 7.77 -2.72
N ILE A 169 9.47 7.07 -2.91
CA ILE A 169 10.65 7.10 -2.04
C ILE A 169 11.86 7.27 -2.93
N ASN A 170 12.61 8.35 -2.71
CA ASN A 170 13.81 8.67 -3.47
C ASN A 170 13.58 8.66 -5.00
N GLY A 171 12.45 9.23 -5.44
CA GLY A 171 12.07 9.30 -6.86
C GLY A 171 11.53 8.01 -7.46
N GLN A 172 11.42 6.92 -6.70
CA GLN A 172 10.86 5.66 -7.18
C GLN A 172 9.52 5.33 -6.52
N ARG A 173 8.57 4.84 -7.30
CA ARG A 173 7.27 4.37 -6.79
C ARG A 173 7.44 3.01 -6.12
N LYS A 174 7.05 2.92 -4.84
CA LYS A 174 7.21 1.70 -4.02
C LYS A 174 5.90 0.97 -3.74
N ALA A 175 4.78 1.68 -3.72
CA ALA A 175 3.46 1.07 -3.54
C ALA A 175 2.35 1.91 -4.18
N VAL A 176 1.25 1.25 -4.52
CA VAL A 176 0.03 1.85 -5.07
C VAL A 176 -1.18 1.17 -4.45
N GLN A 177 -2.12 1.97 -3.95
CA GLN A 177 -3.43 1.50 -3.49
C GLN A 177 -4.50 2.29 -4.25
N CYS A 178 -5.47 1.61 -4.85
CA CYS A 178 -6.53 2.23 -5.64
C CYS A 178 -7.93 1.91 -5.11
N HIS A 179 -8.86 2.84 -5.35
CA HIS A 179 -10.30 2.68 -5.17
C HIS A 179 -11.04 3.13 -6.43
N TYR A 180 -12.09 2.40 -6.81
CA TYR A 180 -12.95 2.82 -7.90
C TYR A 180 -13.91 3.92 -7.44
N ILE A 181 -14.10 4.92 -8.30
CA ILE A 181 -15.09 5.97 -8.13
C ILE A 181 -16.20 5.74 -9.15
N THR A 182 -17.38 5.38 -8.67
CA THR A 182 -18.57 5.09 -9.47
C THR A 182 -19.69 6.06 -9.15
N LYS A 183 -20.65 6.21 -10.07
CA LYS A 183 -21.81 7.09 -9.90
C LYS A 183 -22.78 6.58 -8.84
#